data_AF-N1R8L4-F1
#
_entry.id   AF-N1R8L4-F1
#
_cell.length_a   1.000
_cell.length_b   1.000
_cell.length_c   1.000
_cell.angle_alpha   90.00
_cell.angle_beta   90.00
_cell.angle_gamma   90.00
#
_symmetry.space_group_name_H-M   'P 1'
#
loop_
_entity.id
_entity.type
_entity.pdbx_description
1 polymer ?
#
loop_
_entity_poly.entity_id
_entity_poly.type
_entity_poly.pdbx_seq_one_letter_code
_entity_poly.pdbx_strand_id
1 'polypeptide(L)'
;CSPECQAAHEPTHQEYCYNMQRRKTLLRTAKLLKAALLAYKEVVYDIHVTKIEHDEDSGTLVLMHTPNRIERHLFPSHLTRIENHKEAALLVNQCTMSISLLGPMTRGLLVGIVSRMDVAIVEIRNPPLPIRFHPPGERWLIDITGCQYGFRDILLPL
;
A
#
# COMPACT_ATOMS: atom_id res chain seq x y z
N CYS A 1 -15.39 31.04 29.12
CA CYS A 1 -14.80 31.01 27.76
C CYS A 1 -15.29 32.23 27.00
N SER A 2 -14.39 33.18 26.74
CA SER A 2 -14.65 34.44 26.05
C SER A 2 -13.42 34.83 25.21
N PRO A 3 -13.51 35.85 24.33
CA PRO A 3 -12.36 36.35 23.57
C PRO A 3 -11.17 36.74 24.47
N GLU A 4 -11.43 37.25 25.68
CA GLU A 4 -10.37 37.58 26.64
C GLU A 4 -9.62 36.32 27.12
N CYS A 5 -10.32 35.19 27.32
CA CYS A 5 -9.68 33.91 27.62
C CYS A 5 -8.83 33.39 26.44
N GLN A 6 -9.21 33.68 25.20
CA GLN A 6 -8.47 33.29 24.01
C GLN A 6 -7.18 34.11 23.88
N ALA A 7 -7.24 35.42 24.08
CA ALA A 7 -6.07 36.29 24.10
C ALA A 7 -5.10 35.89 25.24
N ALA A 8 -5.63 35.56 26.43
CA ALA A 8 -4.81 35.10 27.54
C ALA A 8 -4.10 33.75 27.26
N HIS A 9 -4.71 32.88 26.45
CA HIS A 9 -4.14 31.59 26.05
C HIS A 9 -3.30 31.67 24.76
N GLU A 10 -3.33 32.80 24.03
CA GLU A 10 -2.64 32.99 22.77
C GLU A 10 -1.14 32.64 22.80
N PRO A 11 -0.36 33.03 23.84
CA PRO A 11 1.07 32.74 23.89
C PRO A 11 1.39 31.23 23.91
N THR A 12 0.56 30.42 24.57
CA THR A 12 0.70 28.95 24.61
C THR A 12 -0.01 28.27 23.44
N HIS A 13 -1.05 28.91 22.88
CA HIS A 13 -1.83 28.36 21.79
C HIS A 13 -1.11 28.44 20.44
N GLN A 14 -0.34 29.51 20.19
CA GLN A 14 0.18 29.81 18.86
C GLN A 14 1.08 28.70 18.31
N GLU A 15 2.04 28.23 19.11
CA GLU A 15 2.93 27.13 18.73
C GLU A 15 2.15 25.82 18.53
N TYR A 16 1.24 25.51 19.46
CA TYR A 16 0.40 24.32 19.37
C TYR A 16 -0.48 24.33 18.12
N CYS A 17 -1.14 25.45 17.83
CA CYS A 17 -2.00 25.64 16.67
C CYS A 17 -1.19 25.50 15.38
N TYR A 18 -0.03 26.16 15.30
CA TYR A 18 0.87 26.06 14.16
C TYR A 18 1.30 24.61 13.88
N ASN A 19 1.75 23.89 14.91
CA ASN A 19 2.15 22.49 14.80
C ASN A 19 0.98 21.58 14.39
N MET A 20 -0.22 21.83 14.93
CA MET A 20 -1.41 21.08 14.57
C MET A 20 -1.83 21.32 13.12
N GLN A 21 -1.73 22.56 12.62
CA GLN A 21 -2.02 22.85 11.22
C GLN A 21 -1.04 22.14 10.28
N ARG A 22 0.26 22.14 10.60
CA ARG A 22 1.26 21.38 9.81
C ARG A 22 0.94 19.89 9.77
N ARG A 23 0.59 19.29 10.91
CA ARG A 23 0.15 17.87 10.98
C ARG A 23 -1.09 17.60 10.14
N LYS A 24 -2.08 18.51 10.14
CA LYS A 24 -3.27 18.39 9.28
C LYS A 24 -2.91 18.47 7.80
N THR A 25 -2.01 19.38 7.42
CA THR A 25 -1.52 19.49 6.04
C THR A 25 -0.78 18.22 5.63
N LEU A 26 0.11 17.70 6.46
CA LEU A 26 0.80 16.42 6.21
C LEU A 26 -0.18 15.27 5.98
N LEU A 27 -1.20 15.14 6.84
CA LEU A 27 -2.22 14.09 6.69
C LEU A 27 -3.03 14.26 5.40
N ARG A 28 -3.43 15.49 5.05
CA ARG A 28 -4.16 15.79 3.81
C ARG A 28 -3.32 15.45 2.58
N THR A 29 -2.06 15.84 2.58
CA THR A 29 -1.10 15.49 1.53
C THR A 29 -0.95 13.98 1.40
N ALA A 30 -0.75 13.26 2.51
CA ALA A 30 -0.65 11.79 2.48
C ALA A 30 -1.88 11.12 1.87
N LYS A 31 -3.09 11.59 2.23
CA LYS A 31 -4.35 11.08 1.65
C LYS A 31 -4.45 11.37 0.15
N LEU A 32 -4.07 12.57 -0.28
CA LEU A 32 -4.07 12.96 -1.70
C LEU A 32 -3.08 12.12 -2.51
N LEU A 33 -1.86 11.91 -2.00
CA LEU A 33 -0.83 11.11 -2.64
C LEU A 33 -1.28 9.64 -2.79
N LYS A 34 -1.91 9.06 -1.74
CA LYS A 34 -2.51 7.72 -1.81
C LYS A 34 -3.57 7.65 -2.91
N ALA A 35 -4.50 8.61 -2.93
CA ALA A 35 -5.57 8.65 -3.93
C ALA A 35 -5.03 8.79 -5.36
N ALA A 36 -4.01 9.64 -5.57
CA ALA A 36 -3.37 9.81 -6.87
C ALA A 36 -2.69 8.53 -7.35
N LEU A 37 -2.02 7.79 -6.45
CA LEU A 37 -1.39 6.51 -6.80
C LEU A 37 -2.42 5.45 -7.17
N LEU A 38 -3.50 5.34 -6.39
CA LEU A 38 -4.60 4.41 -6.69
C LEU A 38 -5.23 4.72 -8.03
N ALA A 39 -5.60 5.98 -8.27
CA ALA A 39 -6.19 6.42 -9.53
C ALA A 39 -5.25 6.15 -10.73
N TYR A 40 -3.95 6.39 -10.57
CA TYR A 40 -2.96 6.06 -11.59
C TYR A 40 -2.91 4.55 -11.87
N LYS A 41 -2.86 3.71 -10.83
CA LYS A 41 -2.78 2.25 -10.97
C LYS A 41 -4.06 1.64 -11.52
N GLU A 42 -5.21 2.27 -11.33
CA GLU A 42 -6.47 1.82 -11.95
C GLU A 42 -6.43 1.91 -13.48
N VAL A 43 -5.71 2.90 -14.03
CA VAL A 43 -5.61 3.11 -15.48
C VAL A 43 -4.29 2.59 -16.08
N VAL A 44 -3.24 2.51 -15.26
CA VAL A 44 -1.93 1.96 -15.63
C VAL A 44 -1.59 0.78 -14.71
N TYR A 45 -2.25 -0.34 -14.98
CA TYR A 45 -1.98 -1.62 -14.35
C TYR A 45 -1.11 -2.48 -15.28
N ASP A 46 -0.09 -3.11 -14.70
CA ASP A 46 0.99 -3.82 -15.39
C ASP A 46 1.11 -5.29 -14.94
N ILE A 47 0.10 -5.77 -14.22
CA ILE A 47 0.01 -7.15 -13.74
C ILE A 47 -1.25 -7.76 -14.35
N HIS A 48 -1.09 -8.80 -15.15
CA HIS A 48 -2.21 -9.53 -15.73
C HIS A 48 -2.83 -10.50 -14.71
N VAL A 49 -3.55 -9.93 -13.74
CA VAL A 49 -4.29 -10.68 -12.73
C VAL A 49 -5.54 -11.29 -13.35
N THR A 50 -5.72 -12.59 -13.17
CA THR A 50 -6.88 -13.35 -13.67
C THR A 50 -7.90 -13.66 -12.58
N LYS A 51 -7.46 -13.65 -11.31
CA LYS A 51 -8.32 -13.93 -10.16
C LYS A 51 -7.77 -13.24 -8.91
N ILE A 52 -8.68 -12.81 -8.04
CA ILE A 52 -8.37 -12.30 -6.70
C ILE A 52 -9.18 -13.10 -5.70
N GLU A 53 -8.50 -13.79 -4.79
CA GLU A 53 -9.14 -14.59 -3.75
C GLU A 53 -8.62 -14.21 -2.37
N HIS A 54 -9.47 -14.33 -1.36
CA HIS A 54 -9.09 -14.17 0.02
C HIS A 54 -9.14 -15.53 0.68
N ASP A 55 -7.99 -16.02 1.11
CA ASP A 55 -7.87 -17.24 1.90
C ASP A 55 -8.29 -16.90 3.35
N GLU A 56 -9.45 -17.42 3.77
CA GLU A 56 -10.00 -17.15 5.10
C GLU A 56 -9.19 -17.78 6.23
N ASP A 57 -8.49 -18.89 5.96
CA ASP A 57 -7.69 -19.60 6.95
C ASP A 57 -6.39 -18.86 7.26
N SER A 58 -5.73 -18.34 6.21
CA SER A 58 -4.46 -17.61 6.36
C SER A 58 -4.62 -16.09 6.42
N GLY A 59 -5.80 -15.55 6.09
CA GLY A 59 -6.05 -14.11 5.94
C GLY A 59 -5.30 -13.48 4.75
N THR A 60 -4.81 -14.30 3.81
CA THR A 60 -3.96 -13.84 2.69
C THR A 60 -4.80 -13.49 1.48
N LEU A 61 -4.49 -12.37 0.84
CA LEU A 61 -5.01 -12.05 -0.49
C LEU A 61 -4.15 -12.71 -1.57
N VAL A 62 -4.72 -13.63 -2.31
CA VAL A 62 -4.07 -14.37 -3.40
C VAL A 62 -4.42 -13.73 -4.74
N LEU A 63 -3.39 -13.28 -5.47
CA LEU A 63 -3.50 -12.72 -6.81
C LEU A 63 -3.01 -13.76 -7.81
N MET A 64 -3.94 -14.41 -8.52
CA MET A 64 -3.58 -15.28 -9.63
C MET A 64 -3.16 -14.43 -10.82
N HIS A 65 -1.96 -14.65 -11.35
CA HIS A 65 -1.42 -13.80 -12.41
C HIS A 65 -0.68 -14.60 -13.47
N THR A 66 -0.87 -14.26 -14.75
CA THR A 66 -0.07 -14.85 -15.82
C THR A 66 1.30 -14.14 -15.92
N PRO A 67 2.42 -14.87 -16.07
CA PRO A 67 3.72 -14.27 -16.30
C PRO A 67 3.74 -13.41 -17.58
N ASN A 68 4.44 -12.30 -17.50
CA ASN A 68 4.30 -11.09 -18.32
C ASN A 68 4.18 -11.23 -19.84
N ARG A 69 3.31 -10.36 -20.39
CA ARG A 69 3.61 -9.48 -21.54
C ARG A 69 3.81 -8.07 -21.01
N ILE A 70 4.68 -7.27 -21.62
CA ILE A 70 4.92 -5.85 -21.25
C ILE A 70 3.74 -5.00 -21.76
N GLU A 71 2.57 -5.17 -21.17
CA GLU A 71 1.36 -4.44 -21.57
C GLU A 71 0.76 -3.72 -20.36
N ARG A 72 0.37 -2.47 -20.58
CA ARG A 72 -0.35 -1.65 -19.60
C ARG A 72 -1.82 -1.68 -19.94
N HIS A 73 -2.65 -1.90 -18.94
CA HIS A 73 -4.09 -2.01 -19.10
C HIS A 73 -4.83 -1.42 -17.88
N LEU A 74 -6.15 -1.34 -18.00
CA LEU A 74 -7.00 -0.99 -16.86
C LEU A 74 -6.93 -2.10 -15.81
N PHE A 75 -7.04 -1.74 -14.53
CA PHE A 75 -7.24 -2.72 -13.48
C PHE A 75 -8.54 -3.50 -13.73
N PRO A 76 -8.53 -4.84 -13.62
CA PRO A 76 -9.70 -5.67 -13.83
C PRO A 76 -10.66 -5.58 -12.63
N SER A 77 -11.35 -4.45 -12.48
CA SER A 77 -12.23 -4.12 -11.34
C SER A 77 -13.35 -5.12 -11.09
N HIS A 78 -13.68 -5.98 -12.06
CA HIS A 78 -14.68 -7.03 -11.89
C HIS A 78 -14.17 -8.21 -11.03
N LEU A 79 -12.85 -8.35 -10.82
CA LEU A 79 -12.27 -9.46 -10.05
C LEU A 79 -12.45 -9.31 -8.54
N THR A 80 -12.79 -8.12 -8.04
CA THR A 80 -13.14 -7.92 -6.64
C THR A 80 -14.07 -6.74 -6.48
N ARG A 81 -15.05 -6.87 -5.58
CA ARG A 81 -15.92 -5.77 -5.15
C ARG A 81 -15.53 -5.22 -3.77
N ILE A 82 -14.53 -5.81 -3.14
CA ILE A 82 -14.04 -5.41 -1.81
C ILE A 82 -12.97 -4.35 -2.02
N GLU A 83 -13.26 -3.12 -1.61
CA GLU A 83 -12.38 -1.97 -1.85
C GLU A 83 -10.98 -2.17 -1.28
N ASN A 84 -10.87 -2.74 -0.08
CA ASN A 84 -9.57 -3.03 0.54
C ASN A 84 -8.74 -4.03 -0.28
N HIS A 85 -9.38 -5.04 -0.89
CA HIS A 85 -8.68 -6.00 -1.75
C HIS A 85 -8.23 -5.35 -3.05
N LYS A 86 -9.06 -4.46 -3.61
CA LYS A 86 -8.72 -3.66 -4.78
C LYS A 86 -7.51 -2.76 -4.50
N GLU A 87 -7.55 -1.97 -3.42
CA GLU A 87 -6.42 -1.10 -3.05
C GLU A 87 -5.13 -1.92 -2.84
N ALA A 88 -5.22 -3.06 -2.15
CA ALA A 88 -4.10 -3.96 -1.93
C ALA A 88 -3.51 -4.48 -3.25
N ALA A 89 -4.36 -4.94 -4.18
CA ALA A 89 -3.95 -5.43 -5.49
C ALA A 89 -3.35 -4.32 -6.38
N LEU A 90 -3.81 -3.07 -6.24
CA LEU A 90 -3.25 -1.93 -6.97
C LEU A 90 -1.86 -1.52 -6.47
N LEU A 91 -1.61 -1.66 -5.16
CA LEU A 91 -0.43 -1.11 -4.49
C LEU A 91 0.69 -2.13 -4.23
N VAL A 92 0.41 -3.43 -4.34
CA VAL A 92 1.42 -4.47 -4.16
C VAL A 92 2.59 -4.30 -5.16
N ASN A 93 3.81 -4.42 -4.65
CA ASN A 93 5.06 -4.29 -5.40
C ASN A 93 5.27 -2.94 -6.14
N GLN A 94 4.58 -1.86 -5.73
CA GLN A 94 4.68 -0.54 -6.38
C GLN A 94 5.67 0.43 -5.72
N CYS A 95 6.52 -0.03 -4.79
CA CYS A 95 7.36 0.84 -3.95
C CYS A 95 8.31 1.74 -4.75
N THR A 96 8.92 1.24 -5.82
CA THR A 96 9.86 2.03 -6.65
C THR A 96 9.09 3.04 -7.52
N MET A 97 8.00 2.60 -8.13
CA MET A 97 7.17 3.46 -8.99
C MET A 97 6.52 4.60 -8.21
N SER A 98 6.05 4.33 -6.98
CA SER A 98 5.43 5.35 -6.13
C SER A 98 6.40 6.49 -5.80
N ILE A 99 7.67 6.20 -5.55
CA ILE A 99 8.70 7.22 -5.32
C ILE A 99 8.87 8.11 -6.55
N SER A 100 8.99 7.52 -7.74
CA SER A 100 9.18 8.27 -8.98
C SER A 100 7.96 9.11 -9.35
N LEU A 101 6.75 8.54 -9.23
CA LEU A 101 5.50 9.20 -9.60
C LEU A 101 5.11 10.30 -8.60
N LEU A 102 5.19 10.01 -7.30
CA LEU A 102 4.68 10.89 -6.26
C LEU A 102 5.73 11.89 -5.74
N GLY A 103 7.02 11.65 -5.98
CA GLY A 103 8.10 12.50 -5.46
C GLY A 103 7.97 13.99 -5.83
N PRO A 104 7.80 14.34 -7.12
CA PRO A 104 7.60 15.75 -7.52
C PRO A 104 6.35 16.38 -6.89
N MET A 105 5.23 15.65 -6.87
CA MET A 105 3.98 16.11 -6.29
C MET A 105 4.10 16.32 -4.78
N THR A 106 4.79 15.42 -4.07
CA THR A 106 5.06 15.51 -2.64
C THR A 106 5.86 16.76 -2.30
N ARG A 107 6.91 17.07 -3.09
CA ARG A 107 7.72 18.28 -2.92
C ARG A 107 6.90 19.55 -3.12
N GLY A 108 6.06 19.59 -4.15
CA GLY A 108 5.17 20.73 -4.41
C GLY A 108 4.15 20.96 -3.27
N LEU A 109 3.50 19.89 -2.80
CA LEU A 109 2.45 19.98 -1.77
C LEU A 109 2.94 20.34 -0.37
N LEU A 110 4.23 20.16 -0.09
CA LEU A 110 4.81 20.37 1.25
C LEU A 110 5.85 21.49 1.28
N VAL A 111 5.91 22.31 0.23
CA VAL A 111 6.77 23.50 0.21
C VAL A 111 6.44 24.41 1.40
N GLY A 112 7.47 24.84 2.14
CA GLY A 112 7.31 25.66 3.35
C GLY A 112 6.70 24.93 4.56
N ILE A 113 6.28 23.66 4.43
CA ILE A 113 5.75 22.85 5.53
C ILE A 113 6.82 21.97 6.14
N VAL A 114 7.70 21.38 5.33
CA VAL A 114 8.81 20.54 5.78
C VAL A 114 10.15 21.13 5.32
N SER A 115 11.18 21.01 6.16
CA SER A 115 12.53 21.46 5.86
C SER A 115 13.38 20.40 5.15
N ARG A 116 13.02 19.13 5.34
CA ARG A 116 13.72 17.96 4.78
C ARG A 116 12.73 16.84 4.49
N MET A 117 12.99 16.10 3.43
CA MET A 117 12.29 14.86 3.09
C MET A 117 13.32 13.78 2.84
N ASP A 118 13.15 12.64 3.50
CA ASP A 118 13.94 11.43 3.29
C ASP A 118 13.02 10.32 2.82
N VAL A 119 13.56 9.40 2.01
CA VAL A 119 12.86 8.19 1.59
C VAL A 119 13.41 7.03 2.41
N ALA A 120 12.53 6.29 3.06
CA ALA A 120 12.88 5.10 3.81
C ALA A 120 12.09 3.90 3.26
N ILE A 121 12.76 2.75 3.17
CA ILE A 121 12.12 1.47 2.88
C ILE A 121 11.75 0.86 4.24
N VAL A 122 10.47 0.62 4.44
CA VAL A 122 9.95 0.02 5.68
C VAL A 122 9.54 -1.41 5.38
N GLU A 123 10.16 -2.35 6.09
CA GLU A 123 9.76 -3.76 6.06
C GLU A 123 8.73 -4.01 7.17
N ILE A 124 7.52 -4.39 6.77
CA ILE A 124 6.45 -4.74 7.70
C ILE A 124 6.45 -6.25 7.88
N ARG A 125 6.90 -6.73 9.04
CA ARG A 125 6.99 -8.17 9.33
C ARG A 125 5.64 -8.88 9.33
N ASN A 126 4.62 -8.23 9.89
CA ASN A 126 3.26 -8.77 10.02
C ASN A 126 2.27 -7.79 9.38
N PRO A 127 2.11 -7.78 8.05
CA PRO A 127 1.18 -6.88 7.38
C PRO A 127 -0.27 -7.25 7.75
N PRO A 128 -1.17 -6.26 7.91
CA PRO A 128 -2.60 -6.52 8.19
C PRO A 128 -3.30 -7.35 7.12
N LEU A 129 -2.82 -7.28 5.88
CA LEU A 129 -3.29 -8.08 4.75
C LEU A 129 -2.07 -8.58 3.97
N PRO A 130 -1.60 -9.81 4.25
CA PRO A 130 -0.58 -10.46 3.45
C PRO A 130 -1.06 -10.64 2.01
N ILE A 131 -0.17 -10.48 1.03
CA ILE A 131 -0.50 -10.64 -0.39
C ILE A 131 0.47 -11.65 -0.99
N ARG A 132 -0.05 -12.61 -1.76
CA ARG A 132 0.76 -13.59 -2.51
C ARG A 132 0.37 -13.59 -3.97
N PHE A 133 1.38 -13.67 -4.82
CA PHE A 133 1.20 -13.94 -6.24
C PHE A 133 1.22 -15.43 -6.48
N HIS A 134 0.18 -15.94 -7.12
CA HIS A 134 0.11 -17.33 -7.52
C HIS A 134 0.13 -17.42 -9.05
N PRO A 135 1.07 -18.14 -9.66
CA PRO A 135 1.07 -18.33 -11.10
C PRO A 135 -0.12 -19.19 -11.54
N PRO A 136 -0.57 -19.12 -12.80
CA PRO A 136 -1.56 -20.05 -13.33
C PRO A 136 -1.01 -21.47 -13.38
N GLY A 137 -1.91 -22.43 -13.15
CA GLY A 137 -1.62 -23.85 -13.17
C GLY A 137 -1.31 -24.40 -11.79
N GLU A 138 -1.62 -25.68 -11.61
CA GLU A 138 -1.37 -26.40 -10.36
C GLU A 138 0.14 -26.64 -10.21
N ARG A 139 0.76 -25.99 -9.21
CA ARG A 139 2.16 -26.23 -8.85
C ARG A 139 2.22 -26.75 -7.43
N TRP A 140 2.91 -27.87 -7.28
CA TRP A 140 3.16 -28.49 -6.00
C TRP A 140 4.65 -28.62 -5.79
N LEU A 141 5.09 -28.31 -4.58
CA LEU A 141 6.40 -28.70 -4.07
C LEU A 141 6.22 -30.03 -3.34
N ILE A 142 6.89 -31.07 -3.83
CA ILE A 142 7.03 -32.33 -3.10
C ILE A 142 8.36 -32.25 -2.34
N ASP A 143 8.29 -31.96 -1.04
CA ASP A 143 9.48 -31.90 -0.19
C ASP A 143 9.72 -33.26 0.49
N ILE A 144 10.40 -34.14 -0.25
CA ILE A 144 10.78 -35.47 0.25
C ILE A 144 11.84 -35.42 1.37
N THR A 145 12.44 -34.24 1.62
CA THR A 145 13.53 -34.07 2.59
C THR A 145 13.12 -33.27 3.83
N GLY A 146 12.00 -32.55 3.80
CA GLY A 146 11.55 -31.64 4.86
C GLY A 146 11.28 -32.32 6.20
N CYS A 147 11.01 -33.63 6.19
CA CYS A 147 10.87 -34.47 7.39
C CYS A 147 12.12 -34.44 8.29
N GLN A 148 13.30 -34.11 7.76
CA GLN A 148 14.53 -33.98 8.54
C GLN A 148 14.52 -32.78 9.50
N TYR A 149 13.59 -31.82 9.34
CA TYR A 149 13.49 -30.60 10.13
C TYR A 149 12.26 -30.56 11.06
N GLY A 150 11.58 -31.69 11.27
CA GLY A 150 10.33 -31.78 12.01
C GLY A 150 9.14 -31.54 11.08
N PHE A 151 8.11 -32.39 11.21
CA PHE A 151 6.99 -32.56 10.27
C PHE A 151 6.48 -31.24 9.65
N ARG A 152 6.88 -30.98 8.41
CA ARG A 152 6.15 -30.12 7.47
C ARG A 152 5.34 -31.00 6.52
N ASP A 153 4.26 -30.46 5.98
CA ASP A 153 3.44 -31.14 4.97
C ASP A 153 4.33 -31.56 3.78
N ILE A 154 4.24 -32.84 3.37
CA ILE A 154 5.07 -33.44 2.30
C ILE A 154 4.75 -32.84 0.93
N LEU A 155 3.52 -32.34 0.78
CA LEU A 155 3.00 -31.76 -0.45
C LEU A 155 2.54 -30.33 -0.13
N LEU A 156 3.26 -29.34 -0.65
CA LEU A 156 2.98 -27.93 -0.41
C LEU A 156 2.52 -27.27 -1.71
N PRO A 157 1.42 -26.50 -1.71
CA PRO A 157 1.05 -25.70 -2.88
C PRO A 157 2.08 -24.57 -3.09
N LEU A 158 2.44 -24.30 -4.35
CA LEU A 158 3.36 -23.22 -4.77
C LEU A 158 2.62 -22.07 -5.46
#